data_AF-A0A956T9X7-F1
#
_entry.id   AF-A0A956T9X7-F1
#
_cell.length_a   1.000
_cell.length_b   1.000
_cell.length_c   1.000
_cell.angle_alpha   90.00
_cell.angle_beta   90.00
_cell.angle_gamma   90.00
#
_symmetry.space_group_name_H-M   'P 1'
#
loop_
_entity.id
_entity.type
_entity.pdbx_description
1 polymer ?
#
loop_
_entity_poly.entity_id
_entity_poly.type
_entity_poly.pdbx_seq_one_letter_code
_entity_poly.pdbx_strand_id
1 'polypeptide(L)'
;IIGLLETKDHIEHYKLVLNRVRPDMMRSNDMMDVDDVIEILSVKLLGLIPEDKDIIVSTNRGEPIALWEGPKTPKATLAYQNIAARVAGEDVPFLDFDIPETFMDKVKGLFKIGSGAA
;
A
#
# COMPACT_ATOMS: atom_id res chain seq x y z
N ILE A 1 -9.00 6.13 -19.81
CA ILE A 1 -10.15 6.77 -19.13
C ILE A 1 -11.16 5.67 -18.84
N ILE A 2 -11.69 5.58 -17.61
CA ILE A 2 -12.61 4.49 -17.18
C ILE A 2 -13.81 4.36 -18.11
N GLY A 3 -14.36 5.47 -18.61
CA GLY A 3 -15.46 5.43 -19.57
C GLY A 3 -15.18 4.60 -20.83
N LEU A 4 -13.91 4.43 -21.25
CA LEU A 4 -13.59 3.53 -22.37
C LEU A 4 -13.73 2.05 -22.01
N LEU A 5 -13.51 1.69 -20.73
CA LEU A 5 -13.74 0.33 -20.24
C LEU A 5 -15.24 0.03 -20.19
N GLU A 6 -16.05 1.01 -19.79
CA GLU A 6 -17.51 0.88 -19.70
C GLU A 6 -18.18 0.73 -21.07
N THR A 7 -17.59 1.28 -22.13
CA THR A 7 -18.08 1.07 -23.50
C THR A 7 -17.80 -0.33 -24.06
N LYS A 8 -17.05 -1.18 -23.34
CA LYS A 8 -16.72 -2.53 -23.79
C LYS A 8 -17.68 -3.54 -23.18
N ASP A 9 -18.51 -4.14 -24.02
CA ASP A 9 -19.56 -5.10 -23.61
C ASP A 9 -19.06 -6.33 -22.82
N HIS A 10 -17.76 -6.62 -22.82
CA HIS A 10 -17.16 -7.78 -22.14
C HIS A 10 -16.40 -7.43 -20.85
N ILE A 11 -16.38 -6.16 -20.43
CA ILE A 11 -15.69 -5.73 -19.21
C ILE A 11 -16.73 -5.30 -18.18
N GLU A 12 -17.19 -6.27 -17.39
CA GLU A 12 -18.24 -6.04 -16.38
C GLU A 12 -17.66 -5.63 -15.01
N HIS A 13 -16.41 -6.01 -14.74
CA HIS A 13 -15.78 -5.84 -13.44
C HIS A 13 -14.37 -5.29 -13.57
N TYR A 14 -14.15 -4.12 -13.01
CA TYR A 14 -12.84 -3.50 -12.90
C TYR A 14 -12.63 -2.97 -11.48
N LYS A 15 -11.38 -2.96 -11.06
CA LYS A 15 -10.93 -2.41 -9.78
C LYS A 15 -9.65 -1.62 -9.99
N LEU A 16 -9.34 -0.72 -9.08
CA LEU A 16 -8.22 0.20 -9.18
C LEU A 16 -7.03 -0.24 -8.33
N VAL A 17 -5.83 -0.24 -8.90
CA VAL A 17 -4.59 -0.24 -8.13
C VAL A 17 -3.93 1.12 -8.29
N LEU A 18 -3.72 1.84 -7.19
CA LEU A 18 -2.93 3.06 -7.20
C LEU A 18 -1.47 2.70 -6.94
N ASN A 19 -0.60 3.11 -7.84
CA ASN A 19 0.82 2.83 -7.77
C ASN A 19 1.60 4.12 -7.50
N ARG A 20 2.79 3.97 -6.91
CA ARG A 20 3.69 5.08 -6.52
C ARG A 20 3.02 6.07 -5.59
N VAL A 21 2.28 5.56 -4.62
CA VAL A 21 1.69 6.39 -3.56
C VAL A 21 2.82 6.94 -2.68
N ARG A 22 2.80 8.26 -2.46
CA ARG A 22 3.76 8.98 -1.61
C ARG A 22 3.00 9.69 -0.48
N PRO A 23 2.89 9.06 0.71
CA PRO A 23 2.07 9.58 1.81
C PRO A 23 2.50 10.97 2.30
N ASP A 24 3.79 11.27 2.24
CA ASP A 24 4.34 12.59 2.53
C ASP A 24 3.80 13.67 1.57
N MET A 25 3.74 13.38 0.28
CA MET A 25 3.21 14.30 -0.72
C MET A 25 1.68 14.43 -0.67
N MET A 26 0.98 13.36 -0.26
CA MET A 26 -0.48 13.44 -0.03
C MET A 26 -0.77 14.37 1.14
N ARG A 27 -0.03 14.24 2.25
CA ARG A 27 -0.18 15.11 3.43
C ARG A 27 0.20 16.57 3.17
N SER A 28 1.15 16.84 2.28
CA SER A 28 1.50 18.21 1.87
C SER A 28 0.57 18.78 0.81
N ASN A 29 -0.44 18.01 0.37
CA ASN A 29 -1.38 18.38 -0.71
C ASN A 29 -0.68 18.61 -2.07
N ASP A 30 0.54 18.07 -2.25
CA ASP A 30 1.28 18.03 -3.52
C ASP A 30 0.90 16.81 -4.37
N MET A 31 0.18 15.86 -3.77
CA MET A 31 -0.40 14.70 -4.41
C MET A 31 -1.86 14.57 -3.96
N MET A 32 -2.75 14.18 -4.87
CA MET A 32 -4.17 13.91 -4.58
C MET A 32 -4.32 12.73 -3.62
N ASP A 33 -5.29 12.81 -2.71
CA ASP A 33 -5.61 11.73 -1.78
C ASP A 33 -6.20 10.52 -2.53
N VAL A 34 -6.03 9.33 -1.94
CA VAL A 34 -6.63 8.09 -2.43
C VAL A 34 -8.16 8.20 -2.45
N ASP A 35 -8.76 8.78 -1.42
CA ASP A 35 -10.22 8.88 -1.31
C ASP A 35 -10.81 9.77 -2.42
N ASP A 36 -10.16 10.90 -2.71
CA ASP A 36 -10.54 11.79 -3.81
C ASP A 36 -10.49 11.07 -5.17
N VAL A 37 -9.43 10.27 -5.39
CA VAL A 37 -9.29 9.50 -6.64
C VAL A 37 -10.42 8.47 -6.78
N ILE A 38 -10.77 7.78 -5.70
CA ILE A 38 -11.86 6.79 -5.70
C ILE A 38 -13.20 7.46 -6.00
N GLU A 39 -13.47 8.63 -5.41
CA GLU A 39 -14.69 9.39 -5.63
C GLU A 39 -14.81 9.84 -7.09
N ILE A 40 -13.77 10.50 -7.62
CA ILE A 40 -13.75 11.03 -9.00
C ILE A 40 -13.93 9.91 -10.02
N LEU A 41 -13.28 8.77 -9.79
CA LEU A 41 -13.27 7.64 -10.72
C LEU A 41 -14.43 6.67 -10.51
N SER A 42 -15.15 6.78 -9.39
CA SER A 42 -16.27 5.90 -9.01
C SER A 42 -15.94 4.40 -9.12
N VAL A 43 -14.73 4.02 -8.71
CA VAL A 43 -14.20 2.66 -8.88
C VAL A 43 -13.77 2.06 -7.55
N LYS A 44 -13.97 0.75 -7.38
CA LYS A 44 -13.52 0.05 -6.18
C LYS A 44 -11.99 -0.05 -6.16
N LEU A 45 -11.38 0.33 -5.05
CA LEU A 45 -9.95 0.15 -4.81
C LEU A 45 -9.63 -1.33 -4.54
N LEU A 46 -8.60 -1.84 -5.21
CA LEU A 46 -8.01 -3.17 -5.00
C LEU A 46 -6.71 -3.09 -4.19
N GLY A 47 -5.93 -2.03 -4.33
CA GLY A 47 -4.69 -1.87 -3.59
C GLY A 47 -3.95 -0.57 -3.84
N LEU A 48 -2.99 -0.34 -2.95
CA LEU A 48 -2.09 0.81 -2.94
C LEU A 48 -0.67 0.27 -2.90
N ILE A 49 0.17 0.70 -3.84
CA ILE A 49 1.59 0.37 -3.89
C ILE A 49 2.37 1.65 -3.59
N PRO A 50 3.13 1.71 -2.49
CA PRO A 50 3.95 2.88 -2.18
C PRO A 50 5.10 3.02 -3.19
N GLU A 51 5.62 4.24 -3.34
CA GLU A 51 6.92 4.39 -3.98
C GLU A 51 8.01 3.74 -3.12
N ASP A 52 8.76 2.81 -3.72
CA ASP A 52 9.77 2.03 -3.03
C ASP A 52 10.96 1.76 -3.97
N LYS A 53 12.17 2.08 -3.50
CA LYS A 53 13.41 1.91 -4.27
C LYS A 53 13.73 0.43 -4.50
N ASP A 54 13.28 -0.45 -3.60
CA ASP A 54 13.54 -1.89 -3.70
C ASP A 54 12.81 -2.51 -4.90
N ILE A 55 11.76 -1.88 -5.42
CA ILE A 55 11.11 -2.30 -6.68
C ILE A 55 12.13 -2.25 -7.84
N ILE A 56 12.94 -1.19 -7.92
CA ILE A 56 13.99 -1.04 -8.94
C ILE A 56 15.07 -2.10 -8.74
N VAL A 57 15.49 -2.33 -7.49
CA VAL A 57 16.50 -3.34 -7.14
C VAL A 57 16.02 -4.74 -7.56
N SER A 58 14.76 -5.08 -7.25
CA SER A 58 14.16 -6.39 -7.59
C SER A 58 14.11 -6.62 -9.10
N THR A 59 13.71 -5.58 -9.86
CA THR A 59 13.66 -5.62 -11.34
C THR A 59 15.04 -5.91 -11.93
N ASN A 60 16.08 -5.23 -11.43
CA ASN A 60 17.45 -5.43 -11.89
C ASN A 60 18.04 -6.79 -11.50
N ARG A 61 17.58 -7.38 -10.39
CA ARG A 61 17.99 -8.73 -9.96
C ARG A 61 17.27 -9.85 -10.72
N GLY A 62 16.17 -9.53 -11.42
CA GLY A 62 15.32 -10.54 -12.05
C GLY A 62 14.50 -11.36 -11.06
N GLU A 63 14.36 -10.88 -9.82
CA GLU A 63 13.60 -11.53 -8.76
C GLU A 63 12.42 -10.62 -8.37
N PRO A 64 11.16 -11.08 -8.43
CA PRO A 64 10.02 -10.25 -8.05
C PRO A 64 10.05 -9.88 -6.57
N ILE A 65 9.95 -8.57 -6.27
CA ILE A 65 9.88 -8.04 -4.90
C ILE A 65 8.75 -8.67 -4.06
N ALA A 66 7.67 -9.13 -4.70
CA ALA A 66 6.54 -9.79 -4.04
C ALA A 66 6.91 -11.11 -3.33
N LEU A 67 8.05 -11.71 -3.68
CA LEU A 67 8.56 -12.96 -3.10
C LEU A 67 9.58 -12.74 -1.98
N TRP A 68 9.94 -11.49 -1.68
CA TRP A 68 10.94 -11.20 -0.65
C TRP A 68 10.39 -11.41 0.75
N GLU A 69 11.13 -12.13 1.59
CA GLU A 69 10.71 -12.45 2.96
C GLU A 69 11.82 -12.11 3.97
N GLY A 70 11.42 -11.81 5.21
CA GLY A 70 12.35 -11.61 6.33
C GLY A 70 12.02 -10.40 7.21
N PRO A 71 12.88 -10.11 8.21
CA PRO A 71 12.65 -9.04 9.18
C PRO A 71 12.72 -7.62 8.58
N LYS A 72 13.16 -7.48 7.33
CA LYS A 72 13.28 -6.20 6.61
C LYS A 72 12.53 -6.23 5.27
N THR A 73 11.41 -6.95 5.21
CA THR A 73 10.58 -7.00 4.00
C THR A 73 10.11 -5.58 3.62
N PRO A 74 10.34 -5.14 2.37
CA PRO A 74 9.89 -3.83 1.90
C PRO A 74 8.36 -3.68 1.99
N LYS A 75 7.88 -2.45 2.19
CA LYS A 75 6.43 -2.18 2.26
C LYS A 75 5.75 -2.51 0.92
N ALA A 76 6.44 -2.30 -0.20
CA ALA A 76 5.94 -2.71 -1.51
C ALA A 76 5.69 -4.21 -1.64
N THR A 77 6.50 -5.06 -0.99
CA THR A 77 6.26 -6.52 -0.99
C THR A 77 4.91 -6.86 -0.38
N LEU A 78 4.63 -6.34 0.81
CA LEU A 78 3.35 -6.56 1.49
C LEU A 78 2.18 -5.96 0.69
N ALA A 79 2.37 -4.83 0.00
CA ALA A 79 1.37 -4.26 -0.89
C ALA A 79 0.96 -5.23 -2.00
N TYR A 80 1.95 -5.81 -2.69
CA TYR A 80 1.71 -6.78 -3.77
C TYR A 80 1.05 -8.05 -3.24
N GLN A 81 1.48 -8.55 -2.09
CA GLN A 81 0.90 -9.74 -1.46
C GLN A 81 -0.56 -9.51 -1.06
N ASN A 82 -0.88 -8.37 -0.45
CA ASN A 82 -2.25 -8.01 -0.09
C ASN A 82 -3.14 -7.85 -1.34
N ILE A 83 -2.62 -7.26 -2.42
CA ILE A 83 -3.34 -7.18 -3.70
C ILE A 83 -3.64 -8.58 -4.23
N ALA A 84 -2.64 -9.47 -4.24
CA ALA A 84 -2.82 -10.85 -4.71
C ALA A 84 -3.87 -11.59 -3.87
N ALA A 85 -3.84 -11.45 -2.54
CA ALA A 85 -4.84 -12.01 -1.63
C ALA A 85 -6.26 -11.48 -1.94
N ARG A 86 -6.44 -10.16 -2.17
CA ARG A 86 -7.74 -9.60 -2.57
C ARG A 86 -8.20 -10.04 -3.94
N VAL A 87 -7.29 -10.30 -4.87
CA VAL A 87 -7.61 -10.91 -6.17
C VAL A 87 -8.09 -12.34 -5.99
N ALA A 88 -7.50 -13.08 -5.04
CA ALA A 88 -7.93 -14.43 -4.66
C ALA A 88 -9.25 -14.46 -3.87
N GLY A 89 -9.79 -13.29 -3.48
CA GLY A 89 -11.07 -13.15 -2.77
C GLY A 89 -10.95 -13.01 -1.26
N GLU A 90 -9.74 -12.87 -0.72
CA GLU A 90 -9.52 -12.64 0.70
C GLU A 90 -9.78 -11.18 1.10
N ASP A 91 -10.31 -10.99 2.31
CA ASP A 91 -10.49 -9.66 2.89
C ASP A 91 -9.31 -9.33 3.81
N VAL A 92 -8.29 -8.69 3.22
CA VAL A 92 -7.09 -8.23 3.92
C VAL A 92 -7.12 -6.70 4.07
N PRO A 93 -6.62 -6.13 5.18
CA PRO A 93 -6.59 -4.68 5.38
C PRO A 93 -5.62 -3.99 4.42
N PHE A 94 -5.93 -2.75 4.04
CA PHE A 94 -5.01 -1.93 3.26
C PHE A 94 -3.78 -1.59 4.10
N LEU A 95 -2.66 -1.32 3.42
CA LEU A 95 -1.48 -0.80 4.10
C LEU A 95 -1.82 0.54 4.72
N ASP A 96 -1.57 0.66 6.02
CA ASP A 96 -1.70 1.92 6.73
C ASP A 96 -0.44 2.74 6.51
N PHE A 97 -0.59 3.88 5.84
CA PHE A 97 0.48 4.82 5.55
C PHE A 97 0.56 5.98 6.55
N ASP A 98 -0.37 6.02 7.50
CA ASP A 98 -0.58 7.11 8.46
C ASP A 98 -0.16 6.78 9.88
N ILE A 99 0.37 5.58 10.15
CA ILE A 99 1.01 5.29 11.43
C ILE A 99 2.43 5.86 11.41
N PRO A 100 2.72 6.99 12.09
CA PRO A 100 4.10 7.37 12.35
C PRO A 100 4.74 6.26 13.18
N GLU A 101 5.80 5.63 12.65
CA GLU A 101 6.65 4.66 13.36
C GLU A 101 6.97 5.16 14.78
N THR A 102 7.10 6.48 14.94
CA THR A 102 7.31 7.23 16.17
C THR A 102 6.31 6.96 17.31
N PHE A 103 5.02 6.71 17.04
CA PHE A 103 4.04 6.59 18.14
C PHE A 103 4.13 5.23 18.85
N MET A 104 4.26 4.15 18.08
CA MET A 104 4.42 2.80 18.62
C MET A 104 5.79 2.62 19.30
N ASP A 105 6.83 3.24 18.74
CA ASP A 105 8.18 3.22 19.32
C ASP A 105 8.31 4.05 20.61
N LYS A 106 7.60 5.19 20.70
CA LYS A 106 7.51 5.98 21.95
C LYS A 106 6.80 5.23 23.07
N VAL A 107 5.71 4.52 22.76
CA VAL A 107 4.96 3.72 23.75
C VAL A 107 5.78 2.52 24.23
N LYS A 108 6.46 1.80 23.32
CA LYS A 108 7.36 0.70 23.70
C LYS A 108 8.55 1.17 24.55
N GLY A 109 9.09 2.36 24.25
CA GLY A 109 10.15 2.98 25.06
C GLY A 109 9.71 3.28 26.49
N LEU A 110 8.49 3.77 26.68
CA LEU A 110 7.92 4.06 28.00
C LEU A 110 7.64 2.78 28.82
N PHE A 111 7.13 1.72 28.18
CA PHE A 111 6.90 0.43 28.87
C PHE A 111 8.20 -0.26 29.28
N LYS A 112 9.27 -0.12 28.49
CA LYS A 112 10.59 -0.69 28.82
C LYS A 112 11.30 0.06 29.96
N ILE A 113 10.96 1.33 30.18
CA ILE A 113 11.48 2.14 31.30
C ILE A 113 10.73 1.81 32.60
N GLY A 114 9.46 1.41 32.54
CA GLY A 114 8.64 1.08 33.71
C GLY A 114 8.86 -0.32 34.32
N SER A 115 9.46 -1.27 33.59
CA SER A 115 9.64 -2.66 34.05
C SER A 115 11.04 -2.96 34.63
N GLY A 116 11.89 -1.94 34.82
CA GLY A 116 13.26 -2.08 35.33
C GLY A 116 13.50 -1.52 36.73
N ALA A 117 12.45 -1.10 37.44
CA ALA A 117 12.53 -0.57 38.80
C ALA A 117 11.51 -1.27 39.71
N ALA A 118 11.81 -2.51 40.08
CA ALA A 118 11.31 -3.19 41.27
C ALA A 118 12.32 -4.28 41.66
#